data_AF-A0A497RI89-F1
#
_entry.id   AF-A0A497RI89-F1
#
_cell.length_a   1.000
_cell.length_b   1.000
_cell.length_c   1.000
_cell.angle_alpha   90.00
_cell.angle_beta   90.00
_cell.angle_gamma   90.00
#
_symmetry.space_group_name_H-M   'P 1'
#
loop_
_entity.id
_entity.type
_entity.pdbx_description
1 polymer ?
#
loop_
_entity_poly.entity_id
_entity_poly.type
_entity_poly.pdbx_seq_one_letter_code
_entity_poly.pdbx_strand_id
1 'polypeptide(L)'
;TNLGDVVSLPEVGAKVDRIENENLRNLHLKDGGLKIPYLIKLLKTSNIEVARRLVLRLMDLIPEERDLLEIILAEIEYNRMRGIEL
;
A
#
# COMPACT_ATOMS: atom_id res chain seq x y z
N THR A 1 2.71 -16.67 0.48
CA THR A 1 2.20 -16.13 -0.79
C THR A 1 3.19 -15.12 -1.33
N ASN A 2 3.74 -15.36 -2.53
CA ASN A 2 4.77 -14.52 -3.14
C ASN A 2 4.06 -13.37 -3.88
N LEU A 3 4.20 -12.13 -3.40
CA LEU A 3 3.53 -10.95 -3.99
C LEU A 3 4.16 -10.47 -5.31
N GLY A 4 5.17 -11.20 -5.82
CA GLY A 4 5.82 -10.92 -7.11
C GLY A 4 4.95 -11.29 -8.32
N ASP A 5 3.99 -12.19 -8.13
CA ASP A 5 3.04 -12.55 -9.17
C ASP A 5 1.93 -11.50 -9.27
N VAL A 6 1.58 -11.15 -10.50
CA VAL A 6 0.60 -10.11 -10.86
C VAL A 6 -0.69 -10.31 -10.07
N VAL A 7 -0.86 -9.56 -8.98
CA VAL A 7 -2.14 -9.48 -8.26
C VAL A 7 -3.12 -8.77 -9.17
N SER A 8 -4.00 -9.53 -9.81
CA SER A 8 -5.22 -9.02 -10.41
C SER A 8 -6.19 -8.67 -9.28
N LEU A 9 -7.02 -7.65 -9.49
CA LEU A 9 -8.13 -7.41 -8.57
C LEU A 9 -9.04 -8.63 -8.59
N PRO A 10 -9.48 -9.13 -7.42
CA PRO A 10 -10.43 -10.23 -7.36
C PRO A 10 -11.73 -9.81 -8.07
N GLU A 11 -12.35 -10.76 -8.77
CA GLU A 11 -13.67 -10.54 -9.37
C GLU A 11 -14.72 -10.30 -8.29
N VAL A 12 -15.80 -9.60 -8.64
CA VAL A 12 -16.93 -9.38 -7.72
C VAL A 12 -17.53 -10.74 -7.34
N GLY A 13 -17.60 -11.02 -6.04
CA GLY A 13 -18.07 -12.30 -5.51
C GLY A 13 -16.97 -13.34 -5.29
N ALA A 14 -15.72 -13.06 -5.66
CA ALA A 14 -14.59 -13.91 -5.31
C ALA A 14 -14.39 -13.96 -3.78
N LYS A 15 -14.16 -15.16 -3.25
CA LYS A 15 -13.75 -15.33 -1.86
C LYS A 15 -12.33 -14.83 -1.69
N VAL A 16 -12.14 -13.87 -0.80
CA VAL A 16 -10.83 -13.32 -0.45
C VAL A 16 -10.52 -13.62 1.01
N ASP A 17 -9.36 -14.21 1.25
CA ASP A 17 -8.89 -14.46 2.60
C ASP A 17 -8.34 -13.16 3.20
N ARG A 18 -8.83 -12.79 4.38
CA ARG A 18 -8.33 -11.64 5.11
C ARG A 18 -6.95 -11.97 5.68
N ILE A 19 -5.97 -11.12 5.39
CA ILE A 19 -4.67 -11.19 6.06
C ILE A 19 -4.76 -10.61 7.47
N GLU A 20 -4.20 -11.34 8.44
CA GLU A 20 -4.03 -10.88 9.81
C GLU A 20 -3.00 -9.73 9.89
N ASN A 21 -3.17 -8.86 10.87
CA ASN A 21 -2.34 -7.66 11.02
C ASN A 21 -0.86 -7.98 11.23
N GLU A 22 -0.54 -8.99 12.03
CA GLU A 22 0.84 -9.43 12.27
C GLU A 22 1.50 -9.95 10.98
N ASN A 23 0.77 -10.75 10.20
CA ASN A 23 1.24 -11.24 8.91
C ASN A 23 1.45 -10.09 7.92
N LEU A 24 0.56 -9.08 7.92
CA LEU A 24 0.70 -7.90 7.09
C LEU A 24 1.92 -7.06 7.49
N ARG A 25 2.18 -6.92 8.78
CA ARG A 25 3.38 -6.25 9.31
C ARG A 25 4.64 -6.97 8.87
N ASN A 26 4.74 -8.27 9.12
CA ASN A 26 5.92 -9.09 8.79
C ASN A 26 6.20 -9.18 7.28
N LEU A 27 5.17 -8.96 6.46
CA LEU A 27 5.32 -8.88 5.01
C LEU A 27 6.03 -7.59 4.57
N HIS A 28 5.77 -6.48 5.25
CA HIS A 28 6.24 -5.15 4.88
C HIS A 28 7.44 -4.69 5.69
N LEU A 29 7.67 -5.24 6.88
CA LEU A 29 8.85 -4.96 7.69
C LEU A 29 9.73 -6.21 7.74
N LYS A 30 10.87 -6.16 7.06
CA LYS A 30 11.88 -7.23 7.06
C LYS A 30 13.25 -6.67 7.31
N ASP A 31 14.02 -7.32 8.18
CA ASP A 31 15.41 -6.95 8.50
C ASP A 31 15.58 -5.47 8.90
N GLY A 32 14.57 -4.90 9.55
CA GLY A 32 14.56 -3.49 9.95
C GLY A 32 14.32 -2.49 8.81
N GLY A 33 13.90 -2.96 7.64
CA GLY A 33 13.56 -2.11 6.50
C GLY A 33 12.10 -2.28 6.05
N LEU A 34 11.46 -1.15 5.74
CA LEU A 34 10.17 -1.11 5.09
C LEU A 34 10.26 -1.51 3.61
N LYS A 35 9.46 -2.47 3.18
CA LYS A 35 9.34 -2.91 1.79
C LYS A 35 7.88 -2.98 1.37
N ILE A 36 7.52 -2.23 0.33
CA ILE A 36 6.19 -2.27 -0.29
C ILE A 36 6.37 -2.61 -1.79
N PRO A 37 6.57 -3.89 -2.15
CA PRO A 37 7.03 -4.29 -3.49
C PRO A 37 6.12 -3.82 -4.63
N TYR A 38 4.83 -3.69 -4.35
CA TYR A 38 3.78 -3.39 -5.32
C TYR A 38 3.32 -1.93 -5.28
N LEU A 39 3.95 -1.07 -4.46
CA LEU A 39 3.59 0.34 -4.33
C LEU A 39 3.67 1.06 -5.69
N ILE A 40 4.79 0.95 -6.40
CA ILE A 40 4.98 1.60 -7.70
C ILE A 40 3.92 1.17 -8.71
N LYS A 41 3.53 -0.10 -8.70
CA LYS A 41 2.45 -0.60 -9.57
C LYS A 41 1.13 0.05 -9.20
N LEU A 42 0.78 0.08 -7.91
CA LEU A 42 -0.47 0.69 -7.42
C LEU A 42 -0.58 2.17 -7.79
N LEU A 43 0.53 2.91 -7.70
CA LEU A 43 0.59 4.33 -8.09
C LEU A 43 0.37 4.53 -9.61
N LYS A 44 0.81 3.59 -10.44
CA LYS A 44 0.70 3.68 -11.91
C LYS A 44 -0.64 3.22 -12.48
N THR A 45 -1.33 2.26 -11.85
CA THR A 45 -2.55 1.63 -12.40
C THR A 45 -3.86 2.32 -11.99
N SER A 46 -3.85 3.63 -11.73
CA SER A 46 -5.03 4.44 -11.35
C SER A 46 -5.78 3.99 -10.09
N ASN A 47 -5.19 3.11 -9.26
CA ASN A 47 -5.79 2.67 -8.00
C ASN A 47 -5.15 3.36 -6.80
N ILE A 48 -5.06 4.68 -6.89
CA ILE A 48 -4.49 5.56 -5.86
C ILE A 48 -5.18 5.37 -4.51
N GLU A 49 -6.49 5.12 -4.50
CA GLU A 49 -7.23 4.92 -3.24
C GLU A 49 -6.81 3.62 -2.54
N VAL A 50 -6.51 2.54 -3.27
CA VAL A 50 -5.94 1.32 -2.66
C VAL A 50 -4.54 1.58 -2.12
N ALA A 51 -3.70 2.31 -2.85
CA ALA A 51 -2.36 2.71 -2.37
C ALA A 51 -2.46 3.54 -1.07
N ARG A 52 -3.36 4.54 -1.05
CA ARG A 52 -3.62 5.39 0.10
C ARG A 52 -4.06 4.59 1.32
N ARG A 53 -5.06 3.71 1.16
CA ARG A 53 -5.56 2.86 2.26
C ARG A 53 -4.50 1.89 2.77
N LEU A 54 -3.67 1.35 1.88
CA LEU A 54 -2.54 0.52 2.27
C LEU A 54 -1.57 1.31 3.15
N VAL A 55 -1.14 2.49 2.71
CA VAL A 55 -0.18 3.32 3.46
C VAL A 55 -0.73 3.71 4.83
N LEU A 56 -1.97 4.17 4.90
CA LEU A 56 -2.64 4.48 6.18
C LEU A 56 -2.64 3.27 7.12
N ARG A 57 -2.99 2.08 6.60
CA ARG A 57 -2.97 0.86 7.41
C ARG A 57 -1.56 0.45 7.84
N LEU A 58 -0.54 0.69 7.02
CA LEU A 58 0.84 0.42 7.40
C LEU A 58 1.33 1.39 8.49
N MET A 59 0.87 2.64 8.51
CA MET A 59 1.21 3.60 9.57
C MET A 59 0.71 3.15 10.94
N ASP A 60 -0.45 2.50 10.99
CA ASP A 60 -0.99 1.93 12.24
C ASP A 60 -0.24 0.66 12.68
N LEU A 61 0.30 -0.11 11.73
CA LEU A 61 0.94 -1.41 11.99
C LEU A 61 2.45 -1.33 12.19
N ILE A 62 3.10 -0.29 11.66
CA ILE A 62 4.55 -0.09 11.65
C ILE A 62 4.85 1.34 12.08
N PRO A 63 4.54 1.71 13.35
CA PRO A 63 4.74 3.08 13.84
C PRO A 63 6.21 3.53 13.79
N GLU A 64 7.17 2.60 13.81
CA GLU A 64 8.60 2.89 13.67
C GLU A 64 9.00 3.43 12.28
N GLU A 65 8.18 3.19 11.25
CA GLU A 65 8.41 3.67 9.87
C GLU A 65 7.46 4.82 9.51
N ARG A 66 6.81 5.42 10.52
CA ARG A 66 5.73 6.40 10.32
C ARG A 66 6.16 7.58 9.46
N ASP A 67 7.33 8.17 9.73
CA ASP A 67 7.83 9.34 9.00
C ASP A 67 7.97 9.07 7.51
N LEU A 68 8.51 7.89 7.16
CA LEU A 68 8.64 7.46 5.77
C LEU A 68 7.28 7.24 5.11
N LEU A 69 6.34 6.61 5.83
CA LEU A 69 4.99 6.38 5.35
C LEU A 69 4.20 7.70 5.15
N GLU A 70 4.43 8.71 5.99
CA GLU A 70 3.85 10.04 5.84
C GLU A 70 4.36 10.74 4.57
N ILE A 71 5.66 10.62 4.25
CA ILE A 71 6.24 11.11 2.99
C ILE A 71 5.58 10.44 1.78
N ILE A 72 5.43 9.11 1.82
CA ILE A 72 4.78 8.35 0.74
C ILE A 72 3.31 8.78 0.59
N LEU A 73 2.60 8.97 1.71
CA LEU A 73 1.22 9.44 1.69
C LEU A 73 1.11 10.84 1.07
N ALA A 74 2.01 11.75 1.44
CA ALA A 74 2.03 13.10 0.88
C ALA A 74 2.23 13.08 -0.64
N GLU A 75 3.11 12.22 -1.16
CA GLU A 75 3.32 12.06 -2.61
C GLU A 75 2.08 11.51 -3.32
N ILE A 76 1.37 10.55 -2.69
CA ILE A 76 0.09 10.03 -3.21
C ILE A 76 -0.94 11.15 -3.33
N GLU A 77 -1.09 11.95 -2.27
CA GLU A 77 -2.05 13.05 -2.21
C GLU A 77 -1.70 14.16 -3.21
N TYR A 78 -0.42 14.49 -3.34
CA TYR A 78 0.06 15.47 -4.32
C TYR A 78 -0.24 15.03 -5.76
N ASN A 79 0.03 13.77 -6.11
CA ASN A 79 -0.28 13.26 -7.44
C ASN A 79 -1.79 13.24 -7.72
N ARG A 80 -2.62 13.01 -6.71
CA ARG A 80 -4.08 13.12 -6.82
C ARG A 80 -4.51 14.56 -7.10
N MET A 81 -3.92 15.54 -6.43
CA MET A 81 -4.22 16.96 -6.62
C MET A 81 -3.73 17.50 -7.97
N ARG A 82 -2.57 17.05 -8.48
CA ARG A 82 -2.06 17.50 -9.79
C ARG A 82 -2.97 17.20 -10.98
N GLY A 83 -3.86 16.21 -10.88
CA GLY A 83 -4.86 15.92 -11.90
C GLY A 83 -6.13 16.77 -11.82
N ILE A 84 -6.25 17.62 -10.79
CA ILE A 84 -7.36 18.53 -10.57
C ILE A 84 -6.87 19.93 -10.97
N GLU A 85 -7.22 20.37 -12.18
CA GLU A 85 -7.11 21.80 -12.51
C GLU A 85 -8.08 22.57 -11.59
N LEU A 86 -7.55 23.54 -10.85
CA LEU A 86 -8.33 24.47 -10.02
C LEU A 86 -8.94 25.59 -10.86
#